data_AF-A0A1I2KP86-F1
#
_entry.id   AF-A0A1I2KP86-F1
#
_cell.length_a   1.000
_cell.length_b   1.000
_cell.length_c   1.000
_cell.angle_alpha   90.00
_cell.angle_beta   90.00
_cell.angle_gamma   90.00
#
_symmetry.space_group_name_H-M   'P 1'
#
loop_
_entity.id
_entity.type
_entity.pdbx_description
1 polymer ?
#
loop_
_entity_poly.entity_id
_entity_poly.type
_entity_poly.pdbx_seq_one_letter_code
_entity_poly.pdbx_strand_id
1 'polypeptide(L)'
;MKLLDNVTQFFNQNIAPPHKIISAKKQDDGWRALVEIIEEKDYMKKYANDQMIGLYEVFLDNNHEVTGFSRISLRYRSDLEEKTEAEH
;
A
#
# COMPACT_ATOMS: atom_id res chain seq x y z
N MET A 1 18.23 -7.42 -0.27
CA MET A 1 16.90 -7.58 0.35
C MET A 1 16.42 -6.35 1.13
N LYS A 2 17.25 -5.32 1.40
CA LYS A 2 16.93 -4.21 2.33
C LYS A 2 15.73 -3.31 1.95
N LEU A 3 15.43 -3.13 0.66
CA LEU A 3 14.39 -2.17 0.23
C LEU A 3 12.99 -2.55 0.74
N LEU A 4 12.55 -3.78 0.49
CA LEU A 4 11.20 -4.23 0.87
C LEU A 4 11.03 -4.30 2.39
N ASP A 5 12.12 -4.65 3.11
CA ASP A 5 12.14 -4.66 4.57
C ASP A 5 11.97 -3.24 5.12
N ASN A 6 12.68 -2.25 4.56
CA ASN A 6 12.56 -0.84 4.96
C ASN A 6 11.16 -0.28 4.69
N VAL A 7 10.56 -0.60 3.53
CA VAL A 7 9.16 -0.24 3.24
C VAL A 7 8.22 -0.89 4.26
N THR A 8 8.38 -2.19 4.52
CA THR A 8 7.53 -2.92 5.46
C THR A 8 7.63 -2.35 6.87
N GLN A 9 8.84 -2.11 7.34
CA GLN A 9 9.10 -1.53 8.65
C GLN A 9 8.49 -0.13 8.78
N PHE A 10 8.68 0.73 7.77
CA PHE A 10 8.12 2.08 7.77
C PHE A 10 6.59 2.05 7.93
N PHE A 11 5.90 1.22 7.16
CA PHE A 11 4.44 1.10 7.22
C PHE A 11 3.95 0.52 8.55
N ASN A 12 4.58 -0.54 9.05
CA ASN A 12 4.28 -1.11 10.36
C ASN A 12 4.37 -0.09 11.50
N GLN A 13 5.34 0.83 11.43
CA GLN A 13 5.61 1.81 12.48
C GLN A 13 4.73 3.06 12.39
N ASN A 14 4.38 3.50 11.18
CA ASN A 14 3.80 4.83 10.96
C ASN A 14 2.35 4.83 10.47
N ILE A 15 1.87 3.74 9.88
CA ILE A 15 0.57 3.71 9.20
C ILE A 15 -0.22 2.46 9.58
N ALA A 16 0.08 1.34 8.93
CA ALA A 16 -0.51 0.03 9.14
C ALA A 16 0.35 -1.01 8.40
N PRO A 17 0.34 -2.28 8.83
CA PRO A 17 1.07 -3.33 8.13
C PRO A 17 0.70 -3.41 6.65
N PRO A 18 1.69 -3.51 5.74
CA PRO A 18 1.42 -3.78 4.33
C PRO A 18 0.62 -5.05 4.16
N HIS A 19 -0.47 -4.97 3.40
CA HIS A 19 -1.14 -6.15 2.90
C HIS A 19 -0.36 -6.75 1.73
N LYS A 20 0.12 -5.89 0.82
CA LYS A 20 0.87 -6.30 -0.38
C LYS A 20 1.76 -5.19 -0.88
N ILE A 21 2.98 -5.51 -1.27
CA ILE A 21 3.82 -4.61 -2.08
C ILE A 21 3.61 -5.01 -3.55
N ILE A 22 2.96 -4.14 -4.33
CA ILE A 22 2.60 -4.43 -5.74
C ILE A 22 3.84 -4.33 -6.63
N SER A 23 4.67 -3.31 -6.42
CA SER A 23 5.86 -3.09 -7.23
C SER A 23 6.91 -2.30 -6.48
N ALA A 24 8.17 -2.48 -6.87
CA ALA A 24 9.28 -1.63 -6.51
C ALA A 24 10.11 -1.41 -7.78
N LYS A 25 10.22 -0.16 -8.23
CA LYS A 25 10.90 0.20 -9.47
C LYS A 25 11.97 1.23 -9.19
N LYS A 26 13.14 1.03 -9.78
CA LYS A 26 14.20 2.03 -9.76
C LYS A 26 13.78 3.24 -10.59
N GLN A 27 14.06 4.43 -10.10
CA GLN A 27 13.92 5.71 -10.80
C GLN A 27 15.30 6.38 -10.86
N ASP A 28 15.39 7.53 -11.53
CA ASP A 28 16.66 8.25 -11.71
C ASP A 28 17.33 8.58 -10.36
N ASP A 29 16.54 9.04 -9.38
CA ASP A 29 17.02 9.45 -8.05
C ASP A 29 16.52 8.55 -6.90
N GLY A 30 16.48 7.23 -7.15
CA GLY A 30 16.18 6.25 -6.10
C GLY A 30 15.14 5.22 -6.53
N TRP A 31 14.11 5.04 -5.72
CA TRP A 31 13.11 3.99 -5.91
C TRP A 31 11.70 4.48 -5.63
N ARG A 32 10.75 3.97 -6.40
CA ARG A 32 9.32 4.10 -6.15
C ARG A 32 8.70 2.74 -5.92
N ALA A 33 8.01 2.58 -4.79
CA ALA A 33 7.24 1.39 -4.48
C ALA A 33 5.75 1.70 -4.42
N LEU A 34 4.92 0.72 -4.81
CA LEU A 34 3.47 0.76 -4.64
C LEU A 34 3.06 -0.27 -3.59
N VAL A 35 2.32 0.17 -2.59
CA VAL A 35 1.97 -0.63 -1.40
C VAL A 35 0.48 -0.55 -1.15
N GLU A 36 -0.17 -1.70 -1.00
CA GLU A 36 -1.54 -1.82 -0.52
C GLU A 36 -1.54 -2.06 0.99
N ILE A 37 -2.39 -1.32 1.68
CA ILE A 37 -2.70 -1.53 3.10
C ILE A 37 -4.19 -1.72 3.28
N ILE A 38 -4.58 -2.50 4.28
CA ILE A 38 -5.98 -2.56 4.71
C ILE A 38 -6.19 -1.43 5.71
N GLU A 39 -7.02 -0.45 5.36
CA GLU A 39 -7.41 0.64 6.23
C GLU A 39 -8.73 0.30 6.92
N GLU A 40 -8.66 -0.22 8.14
CA GLU A 40 -9.87 -0.43 8.95
C GLU A 40 -10.18 0.82 9.76
N LYS A 41 -11.38 1.41 9.56
CA LYS A 41 -11.94 2.39 10.50
C LYS A 41 -12.87 1.66 11.47
N ASP A 42 -12.82 2.01 12.75
CA ASP A 42 -13.69 1.43 13.80
C ASP A 42 -15.20 1.54 13.48
N TYR A 43 -15.59 2.58 12.74
CA TYR A 43 -16.96 2.73 12.23
C TYR A 43 -17.34 1.62 11.24
N MET A 44 -16.44 1.24 10.34
CA MET A 44 -16.69 0.21 9.34
C MET A 44 -16.79 -1.17 9.98
N LYS A 45 -15.96 -1.49 10.98
CA LYS A 45 -16.06 -2.75 11.74
C LYS A 45 -17.44 -3.01 12.33
N LYS A 46 -18.20 -1.97 12.67
CA LYS A 46 -19.53 -2.08 13.27
C LYS A 46 -20.67 -2.28 12.27
N TYR A 47 -20.54 -1.78 11.05
CA TYR A 47 -21.70 -1.63 10.14
C TYR A 47 -21.43 -2.05 8.69
N ALA A 48 -20.16 -2.21 8.29
CA ALA A 48 -19.78 -2.59 6.95
C ALA A 48 -18.93 -3.87 7.01
N ASN A 49 -19.39 -4.93 6.35
CA ASN A 49 -18.61 -6.18 6.19
C ASN A 49 -17.46 -6.03 5.19
N ASP A 50 -17.23 -4.83 4.65
CA ASP A 50 -16.28 -4.57 3.58
C ASP A 50 -15.04 -3.84 4.10
N GLN A 51 -13.87 -4.24 3.58
CA GLN A 51 -12.58 -3.69 3.95
C GLN A 51 -12.17 -2.59 2.98
N MET A 52 -11.63 -1.48 3.47
CA MET A 52 -11.03 -0.48 2.58
C MET A 52 -9.56 -0.81 2.32
N ILE A 53 -9.16 -0.72 1.06
CA ILE A 53 -7.78 -0.90 0.61
C ILE A 53 -7.23 0.48 0.20
N GLY A 54 -6.23 0.93 0.95
CA GLY A 54 -5.44 2.11 0.60
C GLY A 54 -4.28 1.71 -0.31
N LEU A 55 -4.11 2.38 -1.45
CA LEU A 55 -2.91 2.27 -2.28
C LEU A 55 -2.02 3.47 -2.03
N TYR A 56 -0.78 3.17 -1.69
CA TYR A 56 0.26 4.15 -1.41
C TYR A 56 1.37 4.06 -2.43
N GLU A 57 1.90 5.22 -2.79
CA GLU A 57 3.22 5.31 -3.39
C GLU A 57 4.24 5.74 -2.34
N VAL A 58 5.43 5.16 -2.43
CA VAL A 58 6.52 5.36 -1.47
C VAL A 58 7.77 5.66 -2.25
N PHE A 59 8.50 6.68 -1.83
CA PHE A 59 9.75 7.09 -2.42
C PHE A 59 10.88 6.74 -1.46
N LEU A 60 11.92 6.12 -2.00
CA LEU A 60 13.14 5.81 -1.28
C LEU A 60 14.34 6.37 -2.03
N ASP A 61 15.35 6.79 -1.29
CA ASP A 61 16.63 7.23 -1.87
C ASP A 61 17.48 6.05 -2.37
N ASN A 62 18.69 6.34 -2.84
CA ASN A 62 19.65 5.34 -3.29
C ASN A 62 20.18 4.43 -2.16
N ASN A 63 20.01 4.82 -0.90
CA ASN A 63 20.34 4.00 0.27
C ASN A 63 19.15 3.15 0.75
N HIS A 64 18.01 3.23 0.06
CA HIS A 64 16.73 2.61 0.41
C HIS A 64 16.09 3.18 1.69
N GLU A 65 16.40 4.42 2.07
CA GLU A 65 15.69 5.13 3.13
C GLU A 65 14.43 5.77 2.58
N VAL A 66 13.31 5.64 3.30
CA VAL A 66 12.04 6.26 2.89
C VAL A 66 12.15 7.78 3.02
N THR A 67 12.02 8.48 1.91
CA THR A 67 12.09 9.95 1.85
C THR A 67 10.73 10.61 1.73
N GLY A 68 9.69 9.85 1.34
CA GLY A 68 8.33 10.35 1.27
C GLY A 68 7.32 9.27 0.90
N PHE A 69 6.04 9.57 1.12
CA PHE A 69 4.94 8.70 0.71
C PHE A 69 3.68 9.53 0.45
N SER A 70 2.77 8.99 -0.35
CA SER A 70 1.44 9.57 -0.58
C SER A 70 0.40 8.47 -0.78
N ARG A 71 -0.82 8.67 -0.29
CA ARG A 71 -1.96 7.80 -0.63
C ARG A 71 -2.53 8.24 -1.97
N ILE A 72 -2.47 7.37 -2.95
CA ILE A 72 -2.91 7.67 -4.32
C ILE A 72 -4.33 7.19 -4.60
N SER A 73 -4.84 6.19 -3.87
CA SER A 73 -6.25 5.81 -3.93
C SER A 73 -6.74 5.12 -2.66
N LEU A 74 -8.05 5.16 -2.46
CA LEU A 74 -8.77 4.42 -1.43
C LEU A 74 -10.00 3.80 -2.10
N ARG A 75 -10.17 2.50 -1.94
CA ARG A 75 -11.25 1.74 -2.58
C ARG A 75 -11.77 0.65 -1.66
N TYR A 76 -12.98 0.18 -1.91
CA TYR A 76 -13.49 -1.00 -1.23
C TYR A 76 -12.85 -2.26 -1.81
N ARG A 77 -12.73 -3.30 -0.98
CA ARG A 77 -12.16 -4.58 -1.42
C ARG A 77 -13.08 -5.24 -2.43
N SER A 78 -14.40 -5.16 -2.22
CA SER A 78 -15.39 -5.69 -3.16
C SER A 78 -15.27 -5.12 -4.58
N ASP A 79 -14.87 -3.85 -4.73
CA ASP A 79 -14.64 -3.23 -6.05
C ASP A 79 -13.49 -3.93 -6.84
N LEU A 80 -12.58 -4.62 -6.16
CA LEU A 80 -11.47 -5.34 -6.77
C LEU A 80 -11.90 -6.74 -7.25
N GLU A 81 -12.76 -7.40 -6.48
CA GLU A 81 -13.29 -8.73 -6.79
C GLU A 81 -14.18 -8.67 -8.04
N GLU A 82 -15.06 -7.68 -8.14
CA GLU A 82 -15.95 -7.48 -9.29
C GLU A 82 -15.17 -7.25 -10.62
N LYS A 83 -14.05 -6.53 -10.57
CA LYS A 83 -13.20 -6.31 -11.75
C LYS A 83 -12.43 -7.56 -12.19
N THR A 84 -12.05 -8.40 -11.24
CA THR A 84 -11.29 -9.63 -11.53
C THR A 84 -12.20 -10.68 -12.19
N GLU A 85 -13.48 -10.72 -11.83
CA GLU A 85 -14.48 -11.62 -12.44
C GLU A 85 -14.91 -11.18 -13.84
N ALA A 86 -14.90 -9.87 -14.16
CA ALA A 86 -15.30 -9.36 -15.47
C ALA A 86 -14.26 -9.56 -16.60
N GLU A 87 -13.02 -9.92 -16.26
CA GLU A 87 -11.92 -10.16 -17.21
C GLU A 87 -11.71 -11.66 -17.53
N HIS A 88 -12.59 -12.53 -17.04
CA HIS A 88 -12.59 -13.99 -17.25
C HIS A 88 -13.83 -14.46 -18.05
#